data_AF-A0AAD6ITW5-F1
#
_entry.id   AF-A0AAD6ITW5-F1
#
_cell.length_a   1.000
_cell.length_b   1.000
_cell.length_c   1.000
_cell.angle_alpha   90.00
_cell.angle_beta   90.00
_cell.angle_gamma   90.00
#
_symmetry.space_group_name_H-M   'P 1'
#
loop_
_entity.id
_entity.type
_entity.pdbx_description
1 polymer ?
#
loop_
_entity_poly.entity_id
_entity_poly.type
_entity_poly.pdbx_seq_one_letter_code
_entity_poly.pdbx_strand_id
1 'polypeptide(L)'
;MPMGCVFRDKVNFWRDLNEAPVARPDYISNEDLNTRGVHPSAVRMFALRAAHFSRIAHIPKCMQPPIRGYASRPSKNKEEYSTTGPAVSRKEFLTGRIHPSGILLDTNLLRPILEGSKLDPWLEKVGNHSATVATTKLNIIEHLSSRYLLKQRVGYYEIEDALVKRGIEIVDGAGTSAAGAALCCRVLQTDFHQRLRGAERRRTDESRKKAMTQLKKMWETIIEKSRLDAAIACEASVRGLAFVTLDFRLHGHLKKALHTNGVLTYAADQRWFISSV
;
A
#
# COMPACT_ATOMS: atom_id res chain seq x y z
N MET A 1 -44.74 -31.89 -7.79
CA MET A 1 -43.40 -31.27 -7.64
C MET A 1 -43.17 -30.31 -8.80
N PRO A 2 -42.92 -29.03 -8.50
CA PRO A 2 -41.88 -28.31 -9.24
C PRO A 2 -40.94 -27.56 -8.28
N MET A 3 -39.63 -27.68 -8.52
CA MET A 3 -38.59 -26.85 -7.91
C MET A 3 -38.49 -25.51 -8.64
N GLY A 4 -38.68 -24.41 -7.91
CA GLY A 4 -38.41 -23.06 -8.35
C GLY A 4 -37.85 -22.25 -7.18
N CYS A 5 -36.54 -22.31 -6.99
CA CYS A 5 -35.86 -21.57 -5.92
C CYS A 5 -35.92 -20.06 -6.17
N VAL A 6 -36.38 -19.39 -5.13
CA VAL A 6 -36.61 -17.96 -5.00
C VAL A 6 -35.28 -17.21 -4.93
N PHE A 7 -35.16 -16.16 -5.74
CA PHE A 7 -34.18 -15.09 -5.59
C PHE A 7 -34.43 -14.36 -4.26
N ARG A 8 -33.63 -14.64 -3.23
CA ARG A 8 -33.46 -13.76 -2.06
C ARG A 8 -32.03 -13.83 -1.53
N ASP A 9 -31.55 -12.67 -1.12
CA ASP A 9 -30.43 -12.41 -0.20
C ASP A 9 -29.00 -12.30 -0.77
N LYS A 10 -28.66 -11.08 -1.24
CA LYS A 10 -27.28 -10.53 -1.23
C LYS A 10 -27.22 -9.06 -0.79
N VAL A 11 -28.07 -8.68 0.16
CA VAL A 11 -27.97 -7.36 0.84
C VAL A 11 -27.40 -7.49 2.27
N ASN A 12 -27.22 -8.72 2.78
CA ASN A 12 -26.81 -8.94 4.19
C ASN A 12 -25.30 -8.96 4.45
N PHE A 13 -24.43 -8.96 3.42
CA PHE A 13 -22.98 -9.08 3.64
C PHE A 13 -22.37 -7.93 4.46
N TRP A 14 -22.95 -6.73 4.40
CA TRP A 14 -22.47 -5.58 5.19
C TRP A 14 -23.07 -5.50 6.60
N ARG A 15 -24.22 -6.14 6.85
CA ARG A 15 -24.83 -6.21 8.19
C ARG A 15 -24.14 -7.29 9.04
N ASP A 16 -23.80 -8.42 8.43
CA ASP A 16 -23.16 -9.54 9.12
C ASP A 16 -21.71 -9.23 9.57
N LEU A 17 -21.05 -8.22 8.98
CA LEU A 17 -19.74 -7.72 9.44
C LEU A 17 -19.82 -6.89 10.73
N ASN A 18 -20.99 -6.29 11.02
CA ASN A 18 -21.22 -5.52 12.25
C ASN A 18 -21.86 -6.36 13.37
N GLU A 19 -22.40 -7.55 13.05
CA GLU A 19 -23.13 -8.41 14.00
C GLU A 19 -22.54 -9.82 14.18
N ALA A 20 -21.44 -10.17 13.49
CA ALA A 20 -20.79 -11.46 13.70
C ALA A 20 -20.26 -11.57 15.15
N PRO A 21 -20.65 -12.60 15.91
CA PRO A 21 -20.01 -12.88 17.20
C PRO A 21 -18.53 -13.14 16.93
N VAL A 22 -17.67 -12.44 17.68
CA VAL A 22 -16.23 -12.64 17.66
C VAL A 22 -15.96 -14.11 17.94
N ALA A 23 -15.70 -14.89 16.89
CA ALA A 23 -15.21 -16.24 17.02
C ALA A 23 -13.88 -16.14 17.78
N ARG A 24 -13.92 -16.50 19.06
CA ARG A 24 -12.75 -16.54 19.93
C ARG A 24 -11.82 -17.60 19.35
N PRO A 25 -10.62 -17.24 18.85
CA PRO A 25 -9.55 -18.20 18.75
C PRO A 25 -9.23 -18.62 20.19
N ASP A 26 -8.98 -19.91 20.41
CA ASP A 26 -8.61 -20.45 21.72
C ASP A 26 -7.60 -19.52 22.41
N TYR A 27 -8.03 -18.97 23.54
CA TYR A 27 -7.35 -17.93 24.29
C TYR A 27 -6.00 -18.48 24.78
N ILE A 28 -4.90 -17.92 24.29
CA ILE A 28 -3.72 -17.75 25.15
C ILE A 28 -4.19 -16.79 26.25
N SER A 29 -4.16 -17.23 27.51
CA SER A 29 -4.63 -16.42 28.63
C SER A 29 -3.83 -15.11 28.70
N ASN A 30 -4.47 -14.01 29.12
CA ASN A 30 -3.79 -12.72 29.28
C ASN A 30 -2.61 -12.77 30.27
N GLU A 31 -2.54 -13.81 31.12
CA GLU A 31 -1.42 -14.05 32.02
C GLU A 31 -0.15 -14.52 31.29
N ASP A 32 -0.28 -15.24 30.17
CA ASP A 32 0.87 -15.70 29.36
C ASP A 32 1.49 -14.61 28.48
N LEU A 33 0.76 -13.52 28.21
CA LEU A 33 1.22 -12.39 27.39
C LEU A 33 2.07 -11.39 28.20
N ASN A 34 1.81 -11.26 29.50
CA ASN A 34 2.56 -10.37 30.39
C ASN A 34 3.95 -10.94 30.78
N THR A 35 4.12 -12.26 30.78
CA THR A 35 5.41 -12.90 31.13
C THR A 35 6.43 -12.87 29.99
N ARG A 36 6.05 -12.50 28.77
CA ARG A 36 6.92 -12.49 27.58
C ARG A 36 7.13 -11.12 26.92
N GLY A 37 6.59 -10.04 27.50
CA GLY A 37 6.79 -8.68 26.97
C GLY A 37 6.23 -8.45 25.56
N VAL A 38 5.25 -9.26 25.12
CA VAL A 38 4.68 -9.15 23.76
C VAL A 38 3.51 -8.17 23.78
N HIS A 39 3.71 -7.01 23.16
CA HIS A 39 2.69 -5.96 23.10
C HIS A 39 1.43 -6.44 22.33
N PRO A 40 0.20 -6.17 22.82
CA PRO A 40 -1.05 -6.66 22.21
C PRO A 40 -1.25 -6.30 20.72
N SER A 41 -0.67 -5.20 20.26
CA SER A 41 -0.71 -4.82 18.83
C SER A 41 0.16 -5.73 17.95
N ALA A 42 1.23 -6.33 18.48
CA ALA A 42 2.05 -7.32 17.76
C ALA A 42 1.26 -8.61 17.52
N VAL A 43 0.40 -9.02 18.48
CA VAL A 43 -0.45 -10.21 18.37
C VAL A 43 -1.55 -10.02 17.31
N ARG A 44 -2.20 -8.85 17.27
CA ARG A 44 -3.16 -8.52 16.20
C ARG A 44 -2.52 -8.47 14.81
N MET A 45 -1.31 -7.91 14.71
CA MET A 45 -0.55 -7.88 13.46
C MET A 45 -0.13 -9.29 13.02
N PHE A 46 0.23 -10.17 13.96
CA PHE A 46 0.51 -11.58 13.69
C PHE A 46 -0.72 -12.34 13.19
N ALA A 47 -1.90 -12.09 13.76
CA ALA A 47 -3.16 -12.71 13.33
C ALA A 47 -3.58 -12.28 11.91
N LEU A 48 -3.45 -10.99 11.59
CA LEU A 48 -3.67 -10.48 10.22
C LEU A 48 -2.69 -11.09 9.22
N ARG A 49 -1.44 -11.33 9.66
CA ARG A 49 -0.39 -11.93 8.83
C ARG A 49 -0.54 -13.46 8.68
N ALA A 50 -1.01 -14.17 9.71
CA ALA A 50 -1.31 -15.61 9.63
C ALA A 50 -2.47 -15.88 8.67
N ALA A 51 -3.51 -15.03 8.70
CA ALA A 51 -4.59 -15.04 7.71
C ALA A 51 -4.11 -14.70 6.29
N HIS A 52 -3.08 -13.84 6.17
CA HIS A 52 -2.42 -13.51 4.89
C HIS A 52 -1.58 -14.68 4.35
N PHE A 53 -0.79 -15.37 5.18
CA PHE A 53 0.06 -16.49 4.75
C PHE A 53 -0.71 -17.78 4.43
N SER A 54 -1.79 -18.08 5.16
CA SER A 54 -2.65 -19.24 4.87
C SER A 54 -3.28 -19.15 3.47
N ARG A 55 -3.52 -17.93 2.96
CA ARG A 55 -4.02 -17.70 1.59
C ARG A 55 -2.94 -17.79 0.51
N ILE A 56 -1.68 -17.44 0.83
CA ILE A 56 -0.55 -17.49 -0.11
C ILE A 56 -0.07 -18.94 -0.35
N ALA A 57 -0.21 -19.83 0.65
CA ALA A 57 0.21 -21.23 0.54
C ALA A 57 -0.67 -22.09 -0.39
N HIS A 58 -1.82 -21.57 -0.86
CA HIS A 58 -2.79 -22.32 -1.67
C HIS A 58 -2.97 -21.79 -3.10
N ILE A 59 -2.00 -21.06 -3.65
CA ILE A 59 -1.99 -20.72 -5.08
C ILE A 59 -1.09 -21.73 -5.83
N PRO A 60 -1.66 -22.68 -6.60
CA PRO A 60 -0.86 -23.57 -7.44
C PRO A 60 -0.07 -22.74 -8.47
N LYS A 61 1.22 -23.06 -8.63
CA LYS A 61 2.16 -22.38 -9.55
C LYS A 61 1.80 -22.46 -11.04
N CYS A 62 0.68 -23.05 -11.44
CA CYS A 62 0.35 -23.36 -12.83
C CYS A 62 -0.60 -22.37 -13.54
N MET A 63 -1.00 -21.25 -12.92
CA MET A 63 -1.89 -20.27 -13.56
C MET A 63 -1.40 -18.81 -13.49
N GLN A 64 -0.13 -18.56 -13.80
CA GLN A 64 0.26 -17.22 -14.26
C GLN A 64 0.04 -17.13 -15.77
N PRO A 65 -1.03 -16.48 -16.27
CA PRO A 65 -1.05 -16.11 -17.67
C PRO A 65 0.12 -15.15 -17.95
N PRO A 66 0.75 -15.21 -19.13
CA PRO A 66 1.77 -14.23 -19.48
C PRO A 66 1.13 -12.85 -19.38
N ILE A 67 1.67 -12.02 -18.49
CA ILE A 67 1.33 -10.60 -18.40
C ILE A 67 1.86 -9.97 -19.69
N ARG A 68 1.06 -10.01 -20.77
CA ARG A 68 1.26 -9.15 -21.92
C ARG A 68 1.20 -7.73 -21.39
N GLY A 69 2.35 -7.06 -21.43
CA GLY A 69 2.53 -5.72 -20.91
C GLY A 69 1.40 -4.81 -21.35
N TYR A 70 0.76 -4.15 -20.38
CA TYR A 70 0.12 -2.89 -20.67
C TYR A 70 1.23 -1.96 -21.15
N ALA A 71 1.39 -1.89 -22.46
CA ALA A 71 2.21 -0.88 -23.12
C ALA A 71 1.58 0.47 -22.79
N SER A 72 2.06 1.09 -21.71
CA SER A 72 2.03 2.52 -21.56
C SER A 72 2.73 3.08 -22.79
N ARG A 73 1.95 3.66 -23.72
CA ARG A 73 2.54 4.42 -24.82
C ARG A 73 3.49 5.45 -24.19
N PRO A 74 4.77 5.50 -24.57
CA PRO A 74 5.69 6.47 -24.01
C PRO A 74 5.24 7.86 -24.48
N SER A 75 4.78 8.69 -23.54
CA SER A 75 4.66 10.12 -23.79
C SER A 75 6.05 10.65 -24.13
N LYS A 76 6.16 11.36 -25.24
CA LYS A 76 7.43 11.81 -25.83
C LYS A 76 8.10 12.97 -25.09
N ASN A 77 7.63 13.36 -23.91
CA ASN A 77 8.34 14.27 -23.00
C ASN A 77 8.73 13.46 -21.75
N LYS A 78 10.01 13.04 -21.68
CA LYS A 78 10.57 12.21 -20.60
C LYS A 78 11.01 13.07 -19.40
N GLU A 79 10.08 13.80 -18.84
CA GLU A 79 10.07 14.19 -17.44
C GLU A 79 8.70 13.71 -16.97
N GLU A 80 8.57 12.82 -15.99
CA GLU A 80 8.26 13.22 -14.63
C GLU A 80 7.87 11.93 -13.89
N TYR A 81 8.29 11.82 -12.64
CA TYR A 81 7.66 10.93 -11.67
C TYR A 81 6.12 11.10 -11.69
N SER A 82 5.37 10.08 -11.30
CA SER A 82 3.91 10.19 -11.23
C SER A 82 3.51 10.77 -9.89
N THR A 83 2.60 11.74 -9.85
CA THR A 83 2.11 12.34 -8.59
C THR A 83 0.59 12.44 -8.52
N THR A 84 0.05 12.52 -7.30
CA THR A 84 -1.35 12.85 -7.02
C THR A 84 -1.42 14.13 -6.18
N GLY A 85 -1.92 15.24 -6.74
CA GLY A 85 -1.93 16.54 -6.05
C GLY A 85 -0.98 17.55 -6.71
N PRO A 86 -0.57 18.62 -6.00
CA PRO A 86 0.35 19.62 -6.53
C PRO A 86 1.69 18.98 -6.88
N ALA A 87 2.03 18.99 -8.17
CA ALA A 87 3.34 18.52 -8.62
C ALA A 87 4.41 19.55 -8.26
N VAL A 88 5.55 19.08 -7.78
CA VAL A 88 6.77 19.90 -7.68
C VAL A 88 7.58 19.76 -8.97
N SER A 89 8.53 20.63 -9.24
CA SER A 89 9.46 20.37 -10.35
C SER A 89 10.36 19.17 -10.03
N ARG A 90 10.92 18.52 -11.07
CA ARG A 90 11.98 17.51 -10.88
C ARG A 90 13.13 18.03 -10.02
N LYS A 91 13.53 19.29 -10.26
CA LYS A 91 14.58 19.96 -9.49
C LYS A 91 14.22 20.01 -8.02
N GLU A 92 13.01 20.46 -7.69
CA GLU A 92 12.52 20.51 -6.30
C GLU A 92 12.51 19.14 -5.65
N PHE A 93 11.99 18.12 -6.35
CA PHE A 93 11.99 16.74 -5.86
C PHE A 93 13.40 16.22 -5.54
N LEU A 94 14.36 16.44 -6.44
CA LEU A 94 15.76 16.01 -6.26
C LEU A 94 16.51 16.84 -5.21
N THR A 95 16.08 18.08 -4.96
CA THR A 95 16.60 18.91 -3.86
C THR A 95 15.89 18.66 -2.53
N GLY A 96 14.99 17.68 -2.46
CA GLY A 96 14.28 17.31 -1.23
C GLY A 96 13.11 18.22 -0.85
N ARG A 97 12.74 19.18 -1.71
CA ARG A 97 11.60 20.10 -1.52
C ARG A 97 10.32 19.46 -2.06
N ILE A 98 9.92 18.36 -1.43
CA ILE A 98 8.79 17.53 -1.88
C ILE A 98 7.50 17.99 -1.20
N HIS A 99 7.51 18.09 0.12
CA HIS A 99 6.36 18.50 0.90
C HIS A 99 6.82 19.17 2.22
N PRO A 100 6.27 20.33 2.60
CA PRO A 100 6.79 21.12 3.73
C PRO A 100 6.70 20.38 5.07
N SER A 101 5.60 19.66 5.32
CA SER A 101 5.44 18.86 6.53
C SER A 101 6.25 17.57 6.52
N GLY A 102 6.76 17.17 5.36
CA GLY A 102 7.59 15.98 5.21
C GLY A 102 6.98 14.82 4.44
N ILE A 103 7.69 13.70 4.49
CA ILE A 103 7.43 12.53 3.64
C ILE A 103 7.36 11.23 4.45
N LEU A 104 6.60 10.28 3.91
CA LEU A 104 6.55 8.90 4.37
C LEU A 104 7.08 7.98 3.27
N LEU A 105 8.12 7.22 3.60
CA LEU A 105 8.86 6.35 2.71
C LEU A 105 8.21 4.97 2.59
N ASP A 106 8.09 4.46 1.37
CA ASP A 106 7.70 3.08 1.09
C ASP A 106 8.83 2.06 1.35
N THR A 107 8.49 0.77 1.44
CA THR A 107 9.41 -0.36 1.66
C THR A 107 10.55 -0.41 0.65
N ASN A 108 10.27 -0.07 -0.62
CA ASN A 108 11.27 -0.10 -1.70
C ASN A 108 12.36 0.98 -1.58
N LEU A 109 12.19 1.97 -0.70
CA LEU A 109 13.21 2.97 -0.38
C LEU A 109 14.08 2.54 0.81
N LEU A 110 13.61 1.64 1.67
CA LEU A 110 14.34 1.26 2.89
C LEU A 110 15.66 0.55 2.59
N ARG A 111 15.64 -0.42 1.66
CA ARG A 111 16.85 -1.15 1.28
C ARG A 111 17.99 -0.23 0.82
N PRO A 112 17.80 0.63 -0.20
CA PRO A 112 18.86 1.51 -0.66
C PRO A 112 19.31 2.53 0.41
N ILE A 113 18.47 2.91 1.36
CA ILE A 113 18.88 3.73 2.51
C ILE A 113 19.78 2.92 3.45
N LEU A 114 19.35 1.72 3.85
CA LEU A 114 20.09 0.88 4.81
C LEU A 114 21.43 0.38 4.27
N GLU A 115 21.51 0.13 2.96
CA GLU A 115 22.75 -0.28 2.29
C GLU A 115 23.73 0.90 2.04
N GLY A 116 23.40 2.12 2.46
CA GLY A 116 24.25 3.30 2.27
C GLY A 116 24.45 3.66 0.80
N SER A 117 23.41 3.47 -0.02
CA SER A 117 23.50 3.64 -1.47
C SER A 117 23.34 5.11 -1.90
N LYS A 118 23.22 5.34 -3.22
CA LYS A 118 23.06 6.66 -3.87
C LYS A 118 21.88 7.51 -3.37
N LEU A 119 21.02 6.98 -2.50
CA LEU A 119 19.91 7.72 -1.89
C LEU A 119 20.33 8.62 -0.73
N ASP A 120 21.46 8.38 -0.08
CA ASP A 120 21.85 9.11 1.13
C ASP A 120 21.93 10.64 0.89
N PRO A 121 22.55 11.14 -0.20
CA PRO A 121 22.57 12.58 -0.47
C PRO A 121 21.19 13.18 -0.76
N TRP A 122 20.25 12.39 -1.28
CA TRP A 122 18.88 12.86 -1.49
C TRP A 122 18.11 12.87 -0.17
N LEU A 123 18.27 11.84 0.67
CA LEU A 123 17.64 11.75 1.97
C LEU A 123 18.07 12.90 2.89
N GLU A 124 19.36 13.23 2.91
CA GLU A 124 19.88 14.40 3.63
C GLU A 124 19.23 15.70 3.15
N LYS A 125 19.12 15.88 1.83
CA LYS A 125 18.44 17.06 1.26
C LYS A 125 16.97 17.11 1.63
N VAL A 126 16.28 15.97 1.68
CA VAL A 126 14.90 15.90 2.17
C VAL A 126 14.86 16.32 3.65
N GLY A 127 15.70 15.73 4.50
CA GLY A 127 15.77 16.07 5.93
C GLY A 127 16.06 17.55 6.20
N ASN A 128 16.79 18.23 5.32
CA ASN A 128 17.08 19.67 5.42
C ASN A 128 15.92 20.59 4.99
N HIS A 129 14.95 20.09 4.24
CA HIS A 129 13.83 20.89 3.69
C HIS A 129 12.46 20.46 4.19
N SER A 130 12.36 19.24 4.72
CA SER A 130 11.14 18.63 5.21
C SER A 130 11.16 18.64 6.73
N ALA A 131 10.03 18.96 7.36
CA ALA A 131 9.92 18.86 8.82
C ALA A 131 10.11 17.41 9.31
N THR A 132 9.72 16.41 8.51
CA THR A 132 9.74 15.01 8.91
C THR A 132 10.11 14.08 7.76
N VAL A 133 10.90 13.05 8.06
CA VAL A 133 11.08 11.88 7.19
C VAL A 133 10.69 10.65 7.99
N ALA A 134 9.69 9.92 7.54
CA ALA A 134 9.13 8.79 8.28
C ALA A 134 9.05 7.52 7.45
N THR A 135 8.94 6.38 8.11
CA THR A 135 8.46 5.12 7.53
C THR A 135 7.58 4.37 8.53
N THR A 136 6.91 3.31 8.09
CA THR A 136 6.04 2.54 8.97
C THR A 136 6.71 1.27 9.49
N LYS A 137 6.28 0.81 10.67
CA LYS A 137 6.61 -0.54 11.17
C LYS A 137 6.27 -1.65 10.16
N LEU A 138 5.20 -1.45 9.40
CA LEU A 138 4.77 -2.38 8.36
C LEU A 138 5.78 -2.45 7.21
N ASN A 139 6.37 -1.33 6.81
CA ASN A 139 7.40 -1.30 5.78
C ASN A 139 8.68 -2.02 6.23
N ILE A 140 9.06 -1.89 7.51
CA ILE A 140 10.16 -2.68 8.10
C ILE A 140 9.84 -4.17 8.03
N ILE A 141 8.62 -4.57 8.41
CA ILE A 141 8.17 -5.96 8.35
C ILE A 141 8.19 -6.50 6.92
N GLU A 142 7.74 -5.71 5.95
CA GLU A 142 7.77 -6.07 4.53
C GLU A 142 9.21 -6.21 4.04
N HIS A 143 10.09 -5.27 4.40
CA HIS A 143 11.51 -5.30 4.06
C HIS A 143 12.17 -6.59 4.58
N LEU A 144 11.98 -6.92 5.86
CA LEU A 144 12.49 -8.14 6.49
C LEU A 144 11.91 -9.43 5.90
N SER A 145 10.71 -9.36 5.32
CA SER A 145 10.10 -10.50 4.62
C SER A 145 10.70 -10.79 3.24
N SER A 146 11.61 -9.92 2.76
CA SER A 146 12.32 -10.18 1.52
C SER A 146 13.19 -11.44 1.63
N ARG A 147 13.18 -12.26 0.57
CA ARG A 147 13.96 -13.51 0.51
C ARG A 147 15.45 -13.32 0.81
N TYR A 148 15.97 -12.12 0.52
CA TYR A 148 17.36 -11.75 0.76
C TYR A 148 17.64 -11.67 2.26
N LEU A 149 16.82 -10.93 3.02
CA LEU A 149 17.04 -10.71 4.45
C LEU A 149 16.66 -11.90 5.33
N LEU A 150 15.70 -12.71 4.90
CA LEU A 150 15.36 -13.97 5.58
C LEU A 150 16.58 -14.90 5.74
N LYS A 151 17.58 -14.79 4.86
CA LYS A 151 18.83 -15.57 4.96
C LYS A 151 19.86 -14.96 5.91
N GLN A 152 19.79 -13.65 6.14
CA GLN A 152 20.80 -12.90 6.89
C GLN A 152 20.51 -12.83 8.40
N ARG A 153 19.32 -13.28 8.84
CA ARG A 153 18.89 -13.28 10.25
C ARG A 153 18.92 -11.90 10.93
N VAL A 154 18.79 -10.83 10.14
CA VAL A 154 18.71 -9.46 10.66
C VAL A 154 17.42 -9.27 11.46
N GLY A 155 17.53 -8.71 12.65
CA GLY A 155 16.41 -8.50 13.57
C GLY A 155 15.55 -7.27 13.22
N TYR A 156 14.30 -7.26 13.67
CA TYR A 156 13.42 -6.09 13.52
C TYR A 156 14.00 -4.84 14.17
N TYR A 157 14.43 -4.95 15.43
CA TYR A 157 14.97 -3.82 16.19
C TYR A 157 16.31 -3.32 15.65
N GLU A 158 17.09 -4.17 14.98
CA GLU A 158 18.34 -3.76 14.31
C GLU A 158 18.04 -2.83 13.13
N ILE A 159 17.02 -3.16 12.32
CA ILE A 159 16.57 -2.29 11.22
C ILE A 159 15.96 -1.01 11.76
N GLU A 160 15.13 -1.10 12.79
CA GLU A 160 14.49 0.06 13.42
C GLU A 160 15.54 1.06 13.95
N ASP A 161 16.52 0.58 14.72
CA ASP A 161 17.62 1.39 15.25
C ASP A 161 18.48 2.00 14.12
N ALA A 162 18.78 1.25 13.07
CA ALA A 162 19.53 1.75 11.92
C ALA A 162 18.80 2.88 11.17
N LEU A 163 17.47 2.81 11.06
CA LEU A 163 16.65 3.87 10.45
C LEU A 163 16.57 5.10 11.35
N VAL A 164 16.37 4.92 12.66
CA VAL A 164 16.31 6.03 13.63
C VAL A 164 17.64 6.77 13.70
N LYS A 165 18.78 6.07 13.69
CA LYS A 165 20.12 6.67 13.61
C LYS A 165 20.34 7.51 12.36
N ARG A 166 19.57 7.25 11.29
CA ARG A 166 19.56 8.03 10.04
C ARG A 166 18.52 9.17 10.06
N GLY A 167 17.90 9.46 11.20
CA GLY A 167 16.90 10.52 11.35
C GLY A 167 15.54 10.17 10.75
N ILE A 168 15.24 8.89 10.50
CA ILE A 168 13.94 8.46 10.00
C ILE A 168 13.04 8.10 11.18
N GLU A 169 11.91 8.79 11.29
CA GLU A 169 10.88 8.50 12.28
C GLU A 169 10.14 7.19 11.95
N ILE A 170 9.91 6.36 12.95
CA ILE A 170 9.16 5.12 12.81
C ILE A 170 7.73 5.34 13.33
N VAL A 171 6.79 5.41 12.40
CA VAL A 171 5.37 5.58 12.73
C VAL A 171 4.62 4.26 12.72
N ASP A 172 3.51 4.22 13.45
CA ASP A 172 2.58 3.11 13.39
C ASP A 172 2.01 2.97 11.97
N GLY A 173 1.86 1.73 11.51
CA GLY A 173 1.58 1.42 10.11
C GLY A 173 0.15 1.67 9.62
N ALA A 174 -0.14 1.17 8.42
CA ALA A 174 -1.44 1.32 7.77
C ALA A 174 -2.61 0.87 8.66
N GLY A 175 -3.67 1.69 8.70
CA GLY A 175 -4.91 1.38 9.40
C GLY A 175 -4.82 1.49 10.93
N THR A 176 -3.78 2.14 11.44
CA THR A 176 -3.62 2.39 12.89
C THR A 176 -4.49 3.54 13.37
N SER A 177 -4.74 4.54 12.50
CA SER A 177 -5.73 5.57 12.76
C SER A 177 -7.09 5.22 12.11
N ALA A 178 -8.19 5.49 12.82
CA ALA A 178 -9.53 5.37 12.26
C ALA A 178 -9.72 6.29 11.04
N ALA A 179 -9.10 7.48 11.07
CA ALA A 179 -9.12 8.43 9.97
C ALA A 179 -8.42 7.89 8.71
N GLY A 180 -7.23 7.28 8.87
CA GLY A 180 -6.46 6.69 7.77
C GLY A 180 -7.19 5.50 7.16
N ALA A 181 -7.76 4.63 8.00
CA ALA A 181 -8.60 3.52 7.55
C ALA A 181 -9.84 4.00 6.78
N ALA A 182 -10.57 4.98 7.33
CA ALA A 182 -11.74 5.56 6.67
C ALA A 182 -11.40 6.23 5.33
N LEU A 183 -10.27 6.96 5.26
CA LEU A 183 -9.78 7.56 4.02
C LEU A 183 -9.42 6.50 2.97
N CYS A 184 -8.75 5.42 3.37
CA CYS A 184 -8.45 4.31 2.48
C CYS A 184 -9.72 3.65 1.93
N CYS A 185 -10.72 3.40 2.79
CA CYS A 185 -12.03 2.90 2.35
C CYS A 185 -12.67 3.82 1.31
N ARG A 186 -12.64 5.14 1.52
CA ARG A 186 -13.16 6.12 0.55
C ARG A 186 -12.40 6.09 -0.78
N VAL A 187 -11.07 5.98 -0.76
CA VAL A 187 -10.25 5.85 -1.97
C VAL A 187 -10.65 4.60 -2.75
N LEU A 188 -10.76 3.45 -2.08
CA LEU A 188 -11.13 2.19 -2.71
C LEU A 188 -12.57 2.23 -3.25
N GLN A 189 -13.52 2.78 -2.50
CA GLN A 189 -14.90 2.97 -2.97
C GLN A 189 -14.97 3.91 -4.17
N THR A 190 -14.17 4.98 -4.17
CA THR A 190 -14.08 5.93 -5.28
C THR A 190 -13.59 5.23 -6.56
N ASP A 191 -12.50 4.46 -6.48
CA ASP A 191 -12.00 3.69 -7.62
C ASP A 191 -13.04 2.68 -8.12
N PHE A 192 -13.65 1.92 -7.20
CA PHE A 192 -14.65 0.91 -7.53
C PHE A 192 -15.82 1.53 -8.29
N HIS A 193 -16.44 2.58 -7.75
CA HIS A 193 -17.60 3.22 -8.37
C HIS A 193 -17.24 3.93 -9.68
N GLN A 194 -16.04 4.51 -9.82
CA GLN A 194 -15.60 5.08 -11.09
C GLN A 194 -15.49 4.01 -12.18
N ARG A 195 -14.93 2.84 -11.85
CA ARG A 195 -14.79 1.73 -12.80
C ARG A 195 -16.12 1.03 -13.09
N LEU A 196 -16.97 0.87 -12.08
CA LEU A 196 -18.32 0.32 -12.22
C LEU A 196 -19.13 1.14 -13.23
N ARG A 197 -19.20 2.47 -13.05
CA ARG A 197 -19.86 3.36 -14.00
C ARG A 197 -19.25 3.28 -15.40
N GLY A 198 -17.94 3.13 -15.51
CA GLY A 198 -17.25 2.93 -16.79
C GLY A 198 -17.60 1.59 -17.47
N ALA A 199 -17.88 0.54 -16.69
CA ALA A 199 -18.34 -0.74 -17.19
C ALA A 199 -19.82 -0.70 -17.60
N GLU A 200 -20.68 -0.02 -16.83
CA GLU A 200 -22.12 0.12 -17.13
C GLU A 200 -22.40 0.91 -18.40
N ARG A 201 -21.61 1.98 -18.66
CA ARG A 201 -21.72 2.85 -19.84
C ARG A 201 -21.30 2.21 -21.17
N ARG A 202 -20.98 0.92 -21.19
CA ARG A 202 -20.65 0.21 -22.42
C ARG A 202 -21.88 0.08 -23.30
N ARG A 203 -21.69 0.31 -24.61
CA ARG A 203 -22.78 0.46 -25.61
C ARG A 203 -23.55 -0.84 -25.86
N THR A 204 -22.89 -1.98 -25.77
CA THR A 204 -23.50 -3.29 -26.03
C THR A 204 -23.54 -4.14 -24.76
N ASP A 205 -24.52 -5.02 -24.65
CA ASP A 205 -24.65 -5.90 -23.50
C ASP A 205 -23.45 -6.85 -23.34
N GLU A 206 -22.92 -7.35 -24.46
CA GLU A 206 -21.72 -8.21 -24.47
C GLU A 206 -20.48 -7.46 -23.94
N SER A 207 -20.28 -6.21 -24.37
CA SER A 207 -19.17 -5.39 -23.88
C SER A 207 -19.34 -4.98 -22.42
N ARG A 208 -20.58 -4.73 -21.97
CA ARG A 208 -20.91 -4.49 -20.56
C ARG A 208 -20.59 -5.71 -19.70
N LYS A 209 -21.07 -6.91 -20.10
CA LYS A 209 -20.81 -8.17 -19.39
C LYS A 209 -19.32 -8.47 -19.28
N LYS A 210 -18.57 -8.31 -20.38
CA LYS A 210 -17.11 -8.48 -20.38
C LYS A 210 -16.41 -7.49 -19.44
N ALA A 211 -16.81 -6.22 -19.46
CA ALA A 211 -16.25 -5.20 -18.58
C ALA A 211 -16.54 -5.48 -17.09
N MET A 212 -17.75 -5.94 -16.75
CA MET A 212 -18.14 -6.31 -15.39
C MET A 212 -17.34 -7.52 -14.88
N THR A 213 -17.17 -8.55 -15.71
CA THR A 213 -16.33 -9.71 -15.37
C THR A 213 -14.87 -9.31 -15.15
N GLN A 214 -14.35 -8.42 -16.00
CA GLN A 214 -12.99 -7.90 -15.84
C GLN A 214 -12.84 -7.07 -14.56
N LEU A 215 -13.83 -6.22 -14.24
CA LEU A 215 -13.87 -5.45 -13.00
C LEU A 215 -13.81 -6.38 -11.79
N LYS A 216 -14.68 -7.39 -11.74
CA LYS A 216 -14.71 -8.39 -10.68
C LYS A 216 -13.34 -9.07 -10.52
N LYS A 217 -12.79 -9.60 -11.61
CA LYS A 217 -11.47 -10.27 -11.59
C LYS A 217 -10.37 -9.35 -11.09
N MET A 218 -10.33 -8.09 -11.53
CA MET A 218 -9.33 -7.12 -11.09
C MET A 218 -9.41 -6.83 -9.58
N TRP A 219 -10.63 -6.68 -9.04
CA TRP A 219 -10.85 -6.47 -7.59
C TRP A 219 -10.56 -7.71 -6.74
N GLU A 220 -10.70 -8.90 -7.31
CA GLU A 220 -10.36 -10.15 -6.63
C GLU A 220 -8.85 -10.46 -6.66
N THR A 221 -8.09 -10.00 -7.68
CA THR A 221 -6.72 -10.51 -7.93
C THR A 221 -5.61 -9.47 -8.07
N ILE A 222 -5.89 -8.26 -8.57
CA ILE A 222 -4.84 -7.31 -9.00
C ILE A 222 -4.60 -6.21 -7.98
N ILE A 223 -5.66 -5.78 -7.28
CA ILE A 223 -5.60 -4.65 -6.34
C ILE A 223 -5.05 -5.06 -4.96
N GLU A 224 -4.75 -6.33 -4.71
CA GLU A 224 -4.32 -6.79 -3.38
C GLU A 224 -3.06 -6.08 -2.86
N LYS A 225 -2.00 -5.97 -3.67
CA LYS A 225 -0.77 -5.26 -3.27
C LYS A 225 -0.99 -3.76 -3.11
N SER A 226 -1.68 -3.15 -4.08
CA SER A 226 -1.94 -1.70 -4.07
C SER A 226 -2.91 -1.27 -2.96
N ARG A 227 -3.67 -2.19 -2.32
CA ARG A 227 -4.49 -1.86 -1.14
C ARG A 227 -3.63 -1.52 0.06
N LEU A 228 -2.53 -2.25 0.26
CA LEU A 228 -1.63 -1.99 1.37
C LEU A 228 -0.94 -0.64 1.17
N ASP A 229 -0.37 -0.42 -0.02
CA ASP A 229 0.26 0.85 -0.37
C ASP A 229 -0.73 2.02 -0.27
N ALA A 230 -1.99 1.82 -0.70
CA ALA A 230 -3.03 2.84 -0.54
C ALA A 230 -3.36 3.12 0.93
N ALA A 231 -3.39 2.10 1.78
CA ALA A 231 -3.63 2.28 3.21
C ALA A 231 -2.47 3.04 3.89
N ILE A 232 -1.23 2.74 3.51
CA ILE A 232 -0.04 3.49 3.97
C ILE A 232 -0.09 4.94 3.47
N ALA A 233 -0.41 5.15 2.19
CA ALA A 233 -0.53 6.50 1.61
C ALA A 233 -1.62 7.34 2.28
N CYS A 234 -2.76 6.73 2.63
CA CYS A 234 -3.83 7.40 3.36
C CYS A 234 -3.40 7.76 4.79
N GLU A 235 -2.67 6.88 5.48
CA GLU A 235 -2.11 7.17 6.80
C GLU A 235 -1.10 8.33 6.74
N ALA A 236 -0.24 8.35 5.72
CA ALA A 236 0.67 9.48 5.46
C ALA A 236 -0.11 10.79 5.29
N SER A 237 -1.18 10.79 4.49
CA SER A 237 -1.99 11.99 4.23
C SER A 237 -2.73 12.50 5.47
N VAL A 238 -3.22 11.60 6.34
CA VAL A 238 -3.83 12.01 7.62
C VAL A 238 -2.83 12.68 8.55
N ARG A 239 -1.56 12.29 8.47
CA ARG A 239 -0.44 12.92 9.18
C ARG A 239 0.10 14.18 8.48
N GLY A 240 -0.49 14.57 7.36
CA GLY A 240 -0.03 15.69 6.55
C GLY A 240 1.29 15.44 5.82
N LEU A 241 1.68 14.18 5.64
CA LEU A 241 2.90 13.78 4.92
C LEU A 241 2.60 13.35 3.49
N ALA A 242 3.57 13.53 2.59
CA ALA A 242 3.51 12.96 1.25
C ALA A 242 4.05 11.51 1.22
N PHE A 243 3.35 10.59 0.60
CA PHE A 243 3.83 9.21 0.43
C PHE A 243 4.77 9.09 -0.77
N VAL A 244 5.96 8.55 -0.59
CA VAL A 244 6.97 8.40 -1.66
C VAL A 244 7.28 6.93 -1.88
N THR A 245 7.18 6.48 -3.14
CA THR A 245 7.40 5.10 -3.56
C THR A 245 8.22 5.01 -4.85
N LEU A 246 8.93 3.91 -5.05
CA LEU A 246 9.52 3.52 -6.33
C LEU A 246 8.60 2.62 -7.17
N ASP A 247 7.41 2.27 -6.66
CA ASP A 247 6.47 1.36 -7.31
C ASP A 247 5.33 2.12 -8.00
N PHE A 248 5.35 2.10 -9.34
CA PHE A 248 4.30 2.71 -10.15
C PHE A 248 2.97 1.93 -10.16
N ARG A 249 2.90 0.72 -9.59
CA ARG A 249 1.67 -0.09 -9.56
C ARG A 249 0.55 0.60 -8.80
N LEU A 250 0.86 1.23 -7.66
CA LEU A 250 -0.12 2.03 -6.92
C LEU A 250 -0.77 3.08 -7.82
N HIS A 251 0.03 3.82 -8.58
CA HIS A 251 -0.46 4.85 -9.49
C HIS A 251 -1.19 4.24 -10.70
N GLY A 252 -0.72 3.11 -11.22
CA GLY A 252 -1.40 2.39 -12.30
C GLY A 252 -2.82 1.94 -11.93
N HIS A 253 -3.05 1.62 -10.65
CA HIS A 253 -4.35 1.15 -10.18
C HIS A 253 -5.23 2.27 -9.60
N LEU A 254 -4.68 3.15 -8.77
CA LEU A 254 -5.45 4.01 -7.87
C LEU A 254 -5.18 5.52 -8.01
N LYS A 255 -4.31 5.96 -8.94
CA LYS A 255 -3.90 7.38 -9.07
C LYS A 255 -5.08 8.36 -9.06
N LYS A 256 -6.11 8.09 -9.88
CA LYS A 256 -7.27 8.99 -9.98
C LYS A 256 -8.05 9.06 -8.67
N ALA A 257 -8.25 7.93 -7.99
CA ALA A 257 -8.99 7.87 -6.74
C ALA A 257 -8.21 8.53 -5.58
N LEU A 258 -6.89 8.31 -5.52
CA LEU A 258 -5.99 8.97 -4.57
C LEU A 258 -6.07 10.50 -4.73
N HIS A 259 -5.90 11.00 -5.96
CA HIS A 259 -6.00 12.42 -6.27
C HIS A 259 -7.38 13.00 -5.91
N THR A 260 -8.47 12.30 -6.26
CA THR A 260 -9.84 12.74 -5.96
C THR A 260 -10.08 12.89 -4.46
N ASN A 261 -9.40 12.09 -3.63
CA ASN A 261 -9.55 12.10 -2.18
C ASN A 261 -8.44 12.89 -1.46
N GLY A 262 -7.65 13.68 -2.20
CA GLY A 262 -6.60 14.53 -1.62
C GLY A 262 -5.43 13.75 -1.01
N VAL A 263 -5.21 12.51 -1.42
CA VAL A 263 -4.06 11.71 -0.96
C VAL A 263 -2.86 12.07 -1.81
N LEU A 264 -1.80 12.59 -1.18
CA LEU A 264 -0.58 13.03 -1.87
C LEU A 264 0.44 11.90 -1.96
N THR A 265 0.71 11.44 -3.18
CA THR A 265 1.68 10.37 -3.45
C THR A 265 2.63 10.75 -4.58
N TYR A 266 3.87 10.28 -4.48
CA TYR A 266 4.92 10.41 -5.48
C TYR A 266 5.46 9.02 -5.81
N ALA A 267 5.35 8.61 -7.08
CA ALA A 267 5.98 7.41 -7.61
C ALA A 267 7.13 7.82 -8.53
N ALA A 268 8.37 7.58 -8.09
CA ALA A 268 9.59 7.98 -8.80
C ALA A 268 10.35 6.76 -9.33
N ASP A 269 11.05 6.95 -10.45
CA ASP A 269 11.91 5.89 -11.01
C ASP A 269 13.24 5.85 -10.24
N GLN A 270 13.68 4.66 -9.86
CA GLN A 270 14.94 4.47 -9.12
C GLN A 270 16.16 5.13 -9.82
N ARG A 271 16.15 5.24 -11.15
CA ARG A 271 17.22 5.89 -11.93
C ARG A 271 17.41 7.38 -11.62
N TRP A 272 16.40 8.02 -11.04
CA TRP A 272 16.47 9.44 -10.68
C TRP A 272 17.46 9.71 -9.56
N PHE A 273 17.64 8.73 -8.69
CA PHE A 273 18.59 8.81 -7.58
C PHE A 273 20.01 8.38 -7.99
N ILE A 274 20.14 7.80 -9.18
CA ILE A 274 21.42 7.31 -9.72
C ILE A 274 22.16 8.41 -10.49
N SER A 275 21.44 9.42 -10.99
CA SER A 275 21.91 10.45 -11.94
C SER A 275 22.19 11.81 -11.31
N SER A 276 22.11 11.91 -9.98
CA SER A 276 22.43 13.13 -9.22
C SER A 276 23.84 13.12 -8.62
N VAL A 277 24.74 12.29 -9.18
CA VAL A 277 26.19 12.29 -8.94
C VAL A 277 26.88 12.73 -10.23
#